data_AF-A0A2I0TBP0-F1
#
_entry.id   AF-A0A2I0TBP0-F1
#
_cell.length_a   1.000
_cell.length_b   1.000
_cell.length_c   1.000
_cell.angle_alpha   90.00
_cell.angle_beta   90.00
_cell.angle_gamma   90.00
#
_symmetry.space_group_name_H-M   'P 1'
#
loop_
_entity.id
_entity.type
_entity.pdbx_description
1 polymer ?
#
loop_
_entity_poly.entity_id
_entity_poly.type
_entity_poly.pdbx_seq_one_letter_code
_entity_poly.pdbx_strand_id
1 'polypeptide(L)' 'MAGYSVEERAAPHSLEYRLFFKDATGRYISPFHDIPIYADAGKDVFNMVVEVPRWTNAKMEVTITVPSRSV' A
#
# COMPACT_ATOMS: atom_id res chain seq x y z
N MET A 1 -14.40 -4.75 -9.54
CA MET A 1 -12.95 -4.75 -9.28
C MET A 1 -12.72 -3.67 -8.24
N ALA A 2 -12.39 -4.03 -7.00
CA ALA A 2 -12.13 -3.02 -5.96
C ALA A 2 -10.87 -2.26 -6.38
N GLY A 3 -11.04 -0.99 -6.77
CA GLY A 3 -9.94 -0.17 -7.25
C GLY A 3 -9.23 0.47 -6.07
N TYR A 4 -8.06 -0.04 -5.70
CA TYR A 4 -7.16 0.67 -4.80
C TYR A 4 -6.35 1.69 -5.59
N SER A 5 -6.16 2.87 -5.03
CA SER A 5 -5.29 3.91 -5.61
C SER A 5 -4.22 4.31 -4.61
N VAL A 6 -3.13 4.87 -5.13
CA VAL A 6 -1.98 5.32 -4.34
C VAL A 6 -1.86 6.84 -4.43
N GLU A 7 -1.54 7.48 -3.31
CA GLU A 7 -1.16 8.89 -3.25
C GLU A 7 0.27 8.98 -2.73
N GLU A 8 1.16 9.44 -3.60
CA GLU A 8 2.56 9.71 -3.27
C GLU A 8 2.70 11.12 -2.69
N ARG A 9 3.45 11.24 -1.61
CA ARG A 9 3.80 12.52 -0.98
C ARG A 9 5.31 12.66 -0.93
N ALA A 10 5.76 13.90 -1.15
CA ALA A 10 7.16 14.30 -1.29
C ALA A 10 7.87 13.67 -2.51
N ALA A 11 9.14 14.04 -2.69
CA ALA A 11 9.92 13.59 -3.83
C ALA A 11 10.34 12.12 -3.66
N PRO A 12 10.29 11.30 -4.73
CA PRO A 12 10.85 9.95 -4.71
C PRO A 12 12.31 9.94 -4.24
N HIS A 13 12.70 8.91 -3.48
CA HIS A 13 14.04 8.76 -2.90
C HIS A 13 14.46 9.83 -1.86
N SER A 14 13.49 10.58 -1.31
CA SER A 14 13.72 11.46 -0.17
C SER A 14 13.33 10.79 1.15
N LEU A 15 13.86 11.29 2.28
CA LEU A 15 13.49 10.82 3.62
C LEU A 15 12.02 11.14 3.99
N GLU A 16 11.40 12.05 3.25
CA GLU A 16 10.01 12.48 3.46
C GLU A 16 9.03 11.74 2.56
N TYR A 17 9.53 10.89 1.65
CA TYR A 17 8.70 10.14 0.72
C TYR A 17 7.78 9.19 1.49
N ARG A 18 6.48 9.31 1.23
CA ARG A 18 5.45 8.44 1.81
C ARG A 18 4.38 8.15 0.78
N LEU A 19 3.91 6.92 0.76
CA LEU A 19 2.91 6.43 -0.16
C LEU A 19 1.68 5.96 0.62
N PHE A 20 0.54 6.59 0.38
CA PHE A 20 -0.71 6.30 1.07
C PHE A 20 -1.66 5.51 0.16
N PHE A 21 -2.38 4.55 0.74
CA PHE A 21 -3.39 3.78 0.01
C PHE A 21 -4.77 4.39 0.20
N LYS A 22 -5.57 4.36 -0.87
CA LYS A 22 -6.97 4.77 -0.87
C LYS A 22 -7.87 3.69 -1.44
N ASP A 23 -9.04 3.54 -0.82
CA ASP A 23 -10.16 2.78 -1.35
C ASP A 23 -10.78 3.50 -2.58
N ALA A 24 -11.61 2.80 -3.34
CA ALA A 24 -12.46 3.32 -4.41
C ALA A 24 -13.34 4.50 -3.96
N THR A 25 -13.65 4.63 -2.67
CA THR A 25 -14.35 5.79 -2.09
C THR A 25 -13.44 7.00 -1.85
N GLY A 26 -12.13 6.87 -2.07
CA GLY A 26 -11.14 7.93 -1.81
C GLY A 26 -10.68 8.04 -0.35
N ARG A 27 -11.18 7.17 0.55
CA ARG A 27 -10.76 7.12 1.95
C ARG A 27 -9.36 6.53 2.09
N TYR A 28 -8.52 7.17 2.90
CA TYR A 28 -7.21 6.63 3.29
C TYR A 28 -7.34 5.36 4.12
N ILE A 29 -6.76 4.29 3.62
CA ILE A 29 -6.75 2.97 4.23
C ILE A 29 -5.32 2.55 4.55
N SER A 30 -5.17 1.69 5.57
CA SER A 30 -3.89 1.09 5.91
C SER A 30 -3.69 -0.24 5.18
N PRO A 31 -2.54 -0.45 4.51
CA PRO A 31 -2.24 -1.70 3.85
C PRO A 31 -2.12 -2.90 4.81
N PHE A 32 -1.87 -2.66 6.11
CA PHE A 32 -1.66 -3.72 7.08
C PHE A 32 -2.95 -4.33 7.65
N HIS A 33 -4.02 -3.53 7.78
CA HIS A 33 -5.24 -3.96 8.48
C HIS A 33 -6.54 -3.73 7.70
N ASP A 34 -6.58 -2.80 6.74
CA ASP A 34 -7.81 -2.48 6.02
C ASP A 34 -7.94 -3.25 4.69
N ILE A 35 -6.84 -3.78 4.15
CA ILE A 35 -6.86 -4.58 2.91
C ILE A 35 -7.11 -6.05 3.29
N PRO A 36 -8.23 -6.66 2.85
CA PRO A 36 -8.50 -8.05 3.14
C PRO A 36 -7.52 -8.96 2.41
N ILE A 37 -7.08 -10.04 3.05
CA ILE A 37 -6.13 -10.97 2.45
C ILE A 37 -6.73 -11.70 1.24
N TYR A 38 -8.03 -12.01 1.25
CA TYR A 38 -8.73 -12.64 0.13
C TYR A 38 -9.41 -11.59 -0.75
N ALA A 39 -9.06 -11.56 -2.04
CA ALA A 39 -9.81 -10.84 -3.06
C ALA A 39 -11.01 -11.66 -3.56
N ASP A 40 -10.84 -12.98 -3.67
CA ASP A 40 -11.90 -13.95 -3.97
C ASP A 40 -11.59 -15.26 -3.24
N ALA A 41 -12.30 -15.51 -2.13
CA ALA A 41 -12.10 -16.71 -1.31
C ALA A 41 -12.56 -18.00 -2.00
N GLY A 42 -13.39 -17.92 -3.05
CA GLY A 42 -13.82 -19.09 -3.81
C GLY A 42 -12.80 -19.59 -4.81
N LYS A 43 -11.76 -18.79 -5.08
CA LYS A 43 -10.72 -19.05 -6.10
C LYS A 43 -9.30 -18.95 -5.54
N ASP A 44 -9.16 -18.88 -4.21
CA ASP A 44 -7.88 -18.67 -3.52
C ASP A 44 -7.07 -17.49 -4.10
N VAL A 45 -7.76 -16.38 -4.43
CA VAL A 45 -7.11 -15.16 -4.92
C VAL A 45 -6.82 -14.23 -3.75
N PHE A 46 -5.55 -13.86 -3.61
CA PHE A 46 -5.07 -13.03 -2.53
C PHE A 46 -4.72 -11.61 -2.98
N ASN A 47 -4.89 -10.64 -2.09
CA ASN A 47 -4.37 -9.29 -2.30
C ASN A 47 -2.90 -9.23 -1.88
N MET A 48 -2.05 -8.74 -2.77
CA MET A 48 -0.63 -8.50 -2.50
C MET A 48 -0.35 -7.00 -2.54
N VAL A 49 0.26 -6.48 -1.47
CA VAL A 49 0.80 -5.12 -1.44
C VAL A 49 2.25 -5.19 -1.92
N VAL A 50 2.57 -4.49 -3.00
CA VAL A 50 3.92 -4.46 -3.57
C VAL A 50 4.69 -3.29 -2.97
N GLU A 51 5.74 -3.58 -2.21
CA GLU A 51 6.61 -2.56 -1.59
C GLU A 51 7.81 -2.23 -2.49
N VAL A 52 8.47 -3.25 -3.04
CA VAL A 52 9.68 -3.10 -3.86
C VAL A 52 9.47 -3.73 -5.24
N PRO A 53 9.31 -2.90 -6.28
CA PRO A 53 9.20 -3.41 -7.66
C PRO A 53 10.48 -4.13 -8.09
N ARG A 54 10.33 -5.14 -8.95
CA ARG A 54 11.47 -5.90 -9.50
C ARG A 54 12.46 -4.96 -10.19
N TRP A 55 13.76 -5.18 -9.94
CA TRP A 55 14.89 -4.37 -10.42
C TRP A 55 14.96 -2.94 -9.86
N THR A 56 14.30 -2.67 -8.73
CA THR A 56 14.54 -1.47 -7.92
C THR A 56 15.38 -1.80 -6.69
N ASN A 57 16.16 -0.82 -6.23
CA ASN A 57 17.06 -0.98 -5.08
C ASN A 57 16.57 -0.24 -3.82
N ALA A 58 15.54 0.60 -3.95
CA ALA A 58 15.02 1.38 -2.84
C ALA A 58 14.26 0.46 -1.88
N LYS A 59 14.73 0.37 -0.64
CA LYS A 59 14.06 -0.37 0.42
C LYS A 59 12.89 0.45 0.95
N MET A 60 11.69 0.13 0.47
CA MET A 60 10.43 0.66 0.96
C MET A 60 9.81 -0.38 1.91
N GLU A 61 9.24 0.04 3.04
CA GLU A 61 8.64 -0.86 4.02
C GLU A 61 7.37 -0.23 4.59
N VAL A 62 6.29 -1.01 4.74
CA VAL A 62 5.12 -0.58 5.53
C VAL A 62 5.59 -0.20 6.92
N THR A 63 5.39 1.06 7.30
CA THR A 63 5.86 1.53 8.62
C THR A 63 4.86 1.14 9.72
N ILE A 64 5.16 0.07 10.46
CA ILE A 64 4.25 -0.51 11.48
C ILE A 64 4.23 0.30 12.79
N THR A 65 5.31 1.00 13.11
CA THR A 65 5.53 1.63 14.43
C THR A 65 4.88 3.00 14.58
N VAL A 66 4.51 3.65 13.47
CA VAL A 66 3.81 4.94 13.47
C VAL A 66 2.36 4.73 13.04
N PRO A 67 1.39 5.47 13.59
CA PRO A 67 -0.03 5.35 13.20
C PRO A 67 -0.31 5.84 11.76
N SER A 68 0.72 6.04 10.94
CA SER A 68 0.61 6.50 9.57
C SER A 68 0.30 5.33 8.64
N ARG A 69 -0.84 5.45 7.96
CA ARG A 69 -1.38 4.57 6.92
C ARG A 69 -0.55 4.63 5.61
N SER A 70 0.78 4.55 5.71
CA SER A 70 1.71 4.78 4.59
C SER A 70 2.85 3.76 4.51
N VAL A 71 3.33 3.56 3.29
CA VAL A 71 4.57 2.86 2.91
C VAL A 71 5.66 3.87 2.58
#